data_AF-A0A250JY86-F1
#
_entry.id   AF-A0A250JY86-F1
#
_cell.length_a   1.000
_cell.length_b   1.000
_cell.length_c   1.000
_cell.angle_alpha   90.00
_cell.angle_beta   90.00
_cell.angle_gamma   90.00
#
_symmetry.space_group_name_H-M   'P 1'
#
loop_
_entity.id
_entity.type
_entity.pdbx_description
1 polymer ?
#
loop_
_entity_poly.entity_id
_entity_poly.type
_entity_poly.pdbx_seq_one_letter_code
_entity_poly.pdbx_strand_id
1 'polypeptide(L)'
;MTEIWLREAVALSGLPPPTTFPRDIARDAGRRLPVTLVVVDGLTSASVRDWLSRRMGLDHPVSDTPRRFRGCMVACSGRGVLFRDSNDSEDHQRFTLAHEVAHFVLDHLTPRARALKRYGEAIRTVLDEDRPPHPRERLAFALDQVPLGIQVKLMERDADGAIQSGSVAEAEWRADRLAFELLAPADIASPLLKERHDDPGDVRLAGRFGLPRIHARTYVRMLTRRERLRSYSTVDFLGDAGR
;
A
#
# COMPACT_ATOMS: atom_id res chain seq x y z
N MET A 1 -2.52 -14.20 16.38
CA MET A 1 -1.80 -14.41 15.11
C MET A 1 -0.91 -13.23 14.80
N THR A 2 0.39 -13.47 14.62
CA THR A 2 1.35 -12.46 14.13
C THR A 2 1.01 -12.10 12.68
N GLU A 3 0.95 -10.81 12.34
CA GLU A 3 0.76 -10.34 10.95
C GLU A 3 2.04 -10.62 10.13
N ILE A 4 2.33 -11.90 9.86
CA ILE A 4 3.53 -12.33 9.13
C ILE A 4 3.60 -11.65 7.77
N TRP A 5 2.47 -11.61 7.05
CA TRP A 5 2.35 -10.94 5.76
C TRP A 5 2.78 -9.46 5.82
N LEU A 6 2.47 -8.76 6.92
CA LEU A 6 2.81 -7.34 7.07
C LEU A 6 4.31 -7.18 7.28
N ARG A 7 4.92 -8.04 8.11
CA ARG A 7 6.38 -8.06 8.32
C ARG A 7 7.12 -8.38 7.03
N GLU A 8 6.64 -9.36 6.27
CA GLU A 8 7.18 -9.71 4.96
C GLU A 8 7.07 -8.54 3.99
N ALA A 9 5.93 -7.84 3.95
CA ALA A 9 5.73 -6.68 3.08
C ALA A 9 6.63 -5.50 3.48
N VAL A 10 6.76 -5.19 4.78
CA VAL A 10 7.70 -4.17 5.27
C VAL A 10 9.12 -4.53 4.88
N ALA A 11 9.55 -5.80 5.06
CA ALA A 11 10.87 -6.25 4.66
C ALA A 11 11.08 -6.13 3.14
N LEU A 12 10.09 -6.53 2.34
CA LEU A 12 10.13 -6.47 0.88
C LEU A 12 10.18 -5.03 0.36
N SER A 13 9.59 -4.07 1.08
CA SER A 13 9.68 -2.66 0.73
C SER A 13 11.13 -2.13 0.75
N GLY A 14 12.03 -2.77 1.52
CA GLY A 14 13.42 -2.34 1.67
C GLY A 14 13.58 -0.93 2.28
N LEU A 15 12.50 -0.35 2.77
CA LEU A 15 12.48 0.97 3.39
C LEU A 15 13.09 0.87 4.79
N PRO A 16 13.95 1.82 5.18
CA PRO A 16 14.50 1.83 6.54
C PRO A 16 13.39 2.08 7.56
N PRO A 17 13.58 1.67 8.83
CA PRO A 17 12.72 2.13 9.92
C PRO A 17 12.72 3.66 10.01
N PRO A 18 11.57 4.31 10.26
CA PRO A 18 11.52 5.76 10.40
C PRO A 18 12.30 6.21 11.64
N THR A 19 13.18 7.19 11.47
CA THR A 19 13.95 7.81 12.57
C THR A 19 13.35 9.13 13.01
N THR A 20 12.55 9.78 12.16
CA THR A 20 11.86 11.04 12.43
C THR A 20 10.42 10.96 11.96
N PHE A 21 9.56 11.76 12.60
CA PHE A 21 8.18 11.95 12.16
C PHE A 21 7.84 13.44 12.12
N PRO A 22 6.97 13.88 11.20
CA PRO A 22 6.33 13.08 10.15
C PRO A 22 7.29 12.49 9.10
N ARG A 23 7.11 11.22 8.73
CA ARG A 23 8.04 10.50 7.83
C ARG A 23 7.99 11.08 6.41
N ASP A 24 9.15 11.33 5.80
CA ASP A 24 9.26 11.67 4.38
C ASP A 24 9.30 10.38 3.52
N ILE A 25 8.12 9.82 3.26
CA ILE A 25 7.98 8.60 2.48
C ILE A 25 8.42 8.78 1.01
N ALA A 26 8.34 10.00 0.47
CA ALA A 26 8.77 10.29 -0.89
C ALA A 26 10.26 10.14 -1.07
N ARG A 27 11.05 10.69 -0.12
CA ARG A 27 12.50 10.54 -0.12
C ARG A 27 12.92 9.08 0.03
N ASP A 28 12.30 8.34 0.94
CA ASP A 28 12.68 6.94 1.19
C ASP A 28 12.32 6.05 0.01
N ALA A 29 11.08 6.14 -0.50
CA ALA A 29 10.60 5.36 -1.63
C ALA A 29 11.42 5.64 -2.90
N GLY A 30 11.64 6.91 -3.23
CA GLY A 30 12.41 7.30 -4.42
C GLY A 30 13.88 6.88 -4.39
N ARG A 31 14.44 6.55 -3.21
CA ARG A 31 15.82 6.08 -3.06
C ARG A 31 15.94 4.55 -3.02
N ARG A 32 14.91 3.85 -2.55
CA ARG A 32 15.00 2.42 -2.23
C ARG A 32 14.19 1.54 -3.16
N LEU A 33 13.09 2.05 -3.68
CA LEU A 33 12.18 1.31 -4.54
C LEU A 33 12.42 1.69 -6.00
N PRO A 34 12.24 0.75 -6.95
CA PRO A 34 12.28 1.02 -8.38
C PRO A 34 11.00 1.74 -8.84
N VAL A 35 10.71 2.90 -8.25
CA VAL A 35 9.50 3.69 -8.50
C VAL A 35 9.83 5.09 -8.97
N THR A 36 9.07 5.59 -9.93
CA THR A 36 9.04 7.00 -10.31
C THR A 36 7.91 7.69 -9.55
N LEU A 37 8.21 8.77 -8.83
CA LEU A 37 7.20 9.56 -8.14
C LEU A 37 6.75 10.73 -9.02
N VAL A 38 5.47 10.83 -9.31
CA VAL A 38 4.89 11.86 -10.19
C VAL A 38 3.85 12.66 -9.41
N VAL A 39 4.00 13.98 -9.44
CA VAL A 39 3.02 14.90 -8.89
C VAL A 39 2.26 15.53 -10.04
N VAL A 40 0.94 15.50 -9.98
CA VAL A 40 0.05 16.03 -11.02
C VAL A 40 -0.92 17.02 -10.39
N ASP A 41 -1.11 18.16 -11.03
CA ASP A 41 -2.15 19.10 -10.65
C ASP A 41 -3.52 18.59 -11.12
N GLY A 42 -4.40 18.27 -10.18
CA GLY A 42 -5.75 17.82 -10.47
C GLY A 42 -5.75 16.44 -11.13
N LEU A 43 -5.17 15.45 -10.44
CA LEU A 43 -4.98 14.10 -10.94
C LEU A 43 -6.31 13.48 -11.45
N THR A 44 -6.30 13.09 -12.72
CA THR A 44 -7.42 12.46 -13.44
C THR A 44 -6.97 11.23 -14.21
N SER A 45 -7.92 10.38 -14.60
CA SER A 45 -7.68 9.23 -15.48
C SER A 45 -7.02 9.64 -16.79
N ALA A 46 -7.44 10.77 -17.36
CA ALA A 46 -6.85 11.36 -18.56
C ALA A 46 -5.38 11.74 -18.34
N SER A 47 -5.05 12.40 -17.23
CA SER A 47 -3.66 12.80 -16.94
C SER A 47 -2.71 11.61 -16.76
N VAL A 48 -3.19 10.51 -16.16
CA VAL A 48 -2.41 9.27 -16.04
C VAL A 48 -2.20 8.63 -17.41
N ARG A 49 -3.26 8.53 -18.22
CA ARG A 49 -3.18 7.99 -19.58
C ARG A 49 -2.19 8.78 -20.44
N ASP A 50 -2.32 10.10 -20.46
CA ASP A 50 -1.43 11.00 -21.19
C ASP A 50 0.02 10.81 -20.77
N TRP A 51 0.29 10.65 -19.48
CA TRP A 51 1.63 10.40 -18.98
C TRP A 51 2.16 9.05 -19.49
N LEU A 52 1.35 7.99 -19.42
CA LEU A 52 1.72 6.64 -19.88
C LEU A 52 1.96 6.60 -21.39
N SER A 53 1.09 7.20 -22.20
CA SER A 53 1.27 7.28 -23.65
C SER A 53 2.55 8.06 -24.00
N ARG A 54 2.79 9.22 -23.37
CA ARG A 54 3.96 10.06 -23.69
C ARG A 54 5.29 9.49 -23.20
N ARG A 55 5.31 8.83 -22.04
CA ARG A 55 6.55 8.39 -21.38
C ARG A 55 6.87 6.92 -21.58
N MET A 56 5.85 6.07 -21.68
CA MET A 56 6.00 4.62 -21.82
C MET A 56 5.56 4.10 -23.20
N GLY A 57 4.95 4.94 -24.04
CA GLY A 57 4.43 4.51 -25.34
C GLY A 57 3.25 3.54 -25.22
N LEU A 58 2.55 3.56 -24.08
CA LEU A 58 1.50 2.59 -23.77
C LEU A 58 0.13 3.21 -24.02
N ASP A 59 -0.61 2.65 -24.99
CA ASP A 59 -2.05 2.91 -25.16
C ASP A 59 -2.82 2.03 -24.17
N HIS A 60 -2.91 2.49 -22.92
CA HIS A 60 -3.69 1.78 -21.90
C HIS A 60 -5.14 2.28 -21.90
N PRO A 61 -6.14 1.38 -21.89
CA PRO A 61 -7.55 1.75 -21.77
C PRO A 61 -7.88 2.13 -20.32
N VAL A 62 -7.33 3.25 -19.83
CA VAL A 62 -7.89 3.90 -18.64
C VAL A 62 -9.27 4.41 -19.04
N SER A 63 -10.32 4.24 -18.22
CA SER A 63 -11.70 4.68 -18.56
C SER A 63 -11.76 6.11 -19.13
N ASP A 64 -12.54 6.32 -20.18
CA ASP A 64 -12.79 7.63 -20.83
C ASP A 64 -13.61 8.59 -19.98
N THR A 65 -14.18 8.12 -18.86
CA THR A 65 -14.82 9.04 -17.91
C THR A 65 -13.75 9.71 -17.04
N PRO A 66 -13.58 11.05 -17.11
CA PRO A 66 -12.62 11.76 -16.28
C PRO A 66 -13.09 11.74 -14.84
N ARG A 67 -12.54 10.82 -14.05
CA ARG A 67 -12.71 10.78 -12.60
C ARG A 67 -11.48 11.42 -11.95
N ARG A 68 -11.70 12.14 -10.85
CA ARG A 68 -10.61 12.70 -10.03
C ARG A 68 -10.14 11.63 -9.04
N PHE A 69 -8.83 11.54 -8.86
CA PHE A 69 -8.19 10.58 -7.97
C PHE A 69 -7.27 11.31 -6.99
N ARG A 70 -7.04 10.71 -5.82
CA ARG A 70 -6.00 11.22 -4.91
C ARG A 70 -4.63 10.68 -5.30
N GLY A 71 -4.60 9.40 -5.67
CA GLY A 71 -3.41 8.67 -6.06
C GLY A 71 -3.67 7.64 -7.15
N CYS A 72 -2.59 7.18 -7.76
CA CYS A 72 -2.61 6.09 -8.72
C CYS A 72 -1.24 5.38 -8.70
N MET A 73 -1.26 4.05 -8.70
CA MET A 73 -0.09 3.21 -8.90
C MET A 73 -0.19 2.53 -10.26
N VAL A 74 0.85 2.70 -11.07
CA VAL A 74 1.06 1.91 -12.28
C VAL A 74 2.30 1.06 -12.07
N ALA A 75 2.25 -0.24 -12.37
CA ALA A 75 3.42 -1.09 -12.27
C ALA A 75 3.55 -2.06 -13.44
N CYS A 76 4.79 -2.27 -13.88
CA CYS A 76 5.16 -3.24 -14.91
C CYS A 76 6.64 -3.62 -14.76
N SER A 77 7.01 -4.87 -15.08
CA SER A 77 8.41 -5.34 -15.10
C SER A 77 9.26 -4.97 -13.87
N GLY A 78 8.68 -5.12 -12.68
CA GLY A 78 9.35 -4.84 -11.40
C GLY A 78 9.49 -3.35 -11.08
N ARG A 79 8.92 -2.46 -11.89
CA ARG A 79 9.01 -1.00 -11.76
C ARG A 79 7.63 -0.40 -11.54
N GLY A 80 7.59 0.72 -10.84
CA GLY A 80 6.35 1.45 -10.55
C GLY A 80 6.40 2.92 -10.96
N VAL A 81 5.24 3.51 -11.18
CA VAL A 81 5.02 4.94 -11.28
C VAL A 81 3.89 5.27 -10.31
N LEU A 82 4.18 6.11 -9.32
CA LEU A 82 3.25 6.47 -8.26
C LEU A 82 2.86 7.94 -8.44
N PHE A 83 1.58 8.17 -8.69
CA PHE A 83 1.00 9.48 -8.91
C PHE A 83 0.34 10.00 -7.64
N ARG A 84 0.41 11.30 -7.40
CA ARG A 84 -0.37 12.00 -6.36
C ARG A 84 -0.87 13.36 -6.85
N ASP A 85 -2.04 13.77 -6.40
CA ASP A 85 -2.62 15.09 -6.66
C ASP A 85 -1.94 16.18 -5.82
N SER A 86 -1.41 17.23 -6.44
CA SER A 86 -0.83 18.37 -5.72
C SER A 86 -1.87 19.23 -4.99
N ASN A 87 -3.16 19.10 -5.34
CA ASN A 87 -4.23 19.85 -4.69
C ASN A 87 -4.62 19.31 -3.31
N ASP A 88 -4.09 18.15 -2.92
CA ASP A 88 -4.28 17.60 -1.59
C ASP A 88 -3.33 18.25 -0.58
N SER A 89 -3.77 18.36 0.68
CA SER A 89 -2.91 18.82 1.78
C SER A 89 -1.71 17.87 1.99
N GLU A 90 -0.63 18.36 2.59
CA GLU A 90 0.62 17.59 2.74
C GLU A 90 0.44 16.25 3.49
N ASP A 91 -0.42 16.23 4.49
CA ASP A 91 -0.79 15.02 5.24
C ASP A 91 -1.50 13.99 4.35
N HIS A 92 -2.43 14.44 3.49
CA HIS A 92 -3.11 13.59 2.52
C HIS A 92 -2.12 13.09 1.48
N GLN A 93 -1.28 13.94 0.90
CA GLN A 93 -0.26 13.52 -0.06
C GLN A 93 0.71 12.48 0.53
N ARG A 94 1.10 12.63 1.80
CA ARG A 94 1.94 11.67 2.51
C ARG A 94 1.25 10.31 2.66
N PHE A 95 0.00 10.31 3.10
CA PHE A 95 -0.77 9.08 3.25
C PHE A 95 -1.02 8.41 1.90
N THR A 96 -1.50 9.15 0.90
CA THR A 96 -1.72 8.67 -0.46
C THR A 96 -0.45 8.02 -1.00
N LEU A 97 0.71 8.67 -0.91
CA LEU A 97 1.94 8.07 -1.42
C LEU A 97 2.31 6.78 -0.66
N ALA A 98 2.16 6.74 0.65
CA ALA A 98 2.41 5.51 1.42
C ALA A 98 1.45 4.38 1.03
N HIS A 99 0.20 4.71 0.71
CA HIS A 99 -0.81 3.79 0.22
C HIS A 99 -0.46 3.27 -1.19
N GLU A 100 -0.03 4.14 -2.12
CA GLU A 100 0.44 3.70 -3.44
C GLU A 100 1.71 2.84 -3.37
N VAL A 101 2.63 3.16 -2.45
CA VAL A 101 3.79 2.30 -2.14
C VAL A 101 3.32 0.95 -1.62
N ALA A 102 2.29 0.91 -0.77
CA ALA A 102 1.75 -0.32 -0.25
C ALA A 102 1.17 -1.20 -1.36
N HIS A 103 0.40 -0.63 -2.29
CA HIS A 103 -0.05 -1.36 -3.49
C HIS A 103 1.12 -1.86 -4.33
N PHE A 104 2.14 -1.05 -4.56
CA PHE A 104 3.31 -1.50 -5.31
C PHE A 104 4.00 -2.70 -4.63
N VAL A 105 4.15 -2.68 -3.31
CA VAL A 105 4.76 -3.79 -2.56
C VAL A 105 3.86 -5.03 -2.55
N LEU A 106 2.57 -4.87 -2.25
CA LEU A 106 1.64 -5.98 -2.04
C LEU A 106 1.16 -6.60 -3.35
N ASP A 107 0.87 -5.79 -4.36
CA ASP A 107 0.21 -6.22 -5.58
C ASP A 107 1.20 -6.44 -6.73
N HIS A 108 2.40 -5.85 -6.66
CA HIS A 108 3.43 -6.01 -7.70
C HIS A 108 4.65 -6.79 -7.19
N LEU A 109 5.35 -6.30 -6.17
CA LEU A 109 6.60 -6.94 -5.72
C LEU A 109 6.36 -8.31 -5.07
N THR A 110 5.32 -8.44 -4.24
CA THR A 110 5.06 -9.69 -3.49
C THR A 110 4.74 -10.86 -4.42
N PRO A 111 3.81 -10.75 -5.40
CA PRO A 111 3.54 -11.84 -6.33
C PRO A 111 4.77 -12.20 -7.19
N ARG A 112 5.56 -11.20 -7.60
CA ARG A 112 6.79 -11.42 -8.37
C ARG A 112 7.85 -12.15 -7.56
N ALA A 113 8.08 -11.76 -6.31
CA ALA A 113 9.02 -12.44 -5.42
C ALA A 113 8.61 -13.91 -5.17
N ARG A 114 7.30 -14.15 -5.01
CA ARG A 114 6.75 -15.51 -4.89
C ARG A 114 6.95 -16.33 -6.18
N ALA A 115 6.70 -15.73 -7.34
CA ALA A 115 6.90 -16.37 -8.64
C ALA A 115 8.37 -16.77 -8.84
N LEU A 116 9.31 -15.87 -8.58
CA LEU A 116 10.75 -16.16 -8.67
C LEU A 116 11.16 -17.28 -7.72
N LYS A 117 10.64 -17.28 -6.47
CA LYS A 117 10.91 -18.33 -5.49
C LYS A 117 10.35 -19.69 -5.92
N ARG A 118 9.19 -19.71 -6.60
CA ARG A 118 8.47 -20.93 -6.98
C ARG A 118 8.93 -21.54 -8.30
N TYR A 119 9.14 -20.71 -9.31
CA TYR A 119 9.45 -21.11 -10.68
C TYR A 119 10.93 -20.96 -11.03
N GLY A 120 11.72 -20.35 -10.15
CA GLY A 120 13.15 -20.10 -10.35
C GLY A 120 13.43 -18.85 -11.17
N GLU A 121 14.72 -18.50 -11.26
CA GLU A 121 15.18 -17.24 -11.83
C GLU A 121 14.90 -17.09 -13.33
N ALA A 122 14.80 -18.22 -14.06
CA ALA A 122 14.52 -18.24 -15.49
C ALA A 122 13.17 -17.60 -15.87
N ILE A 123 12.25 -17.50 -14.91
CA ILE A 123 10.96 -16.86 -15.16
C ILE A 123 11.04 -15.33 -15.18
N ARG A 124 12.15 -14.74 -14.69
CA ARG A 124 12.34 -13.28 -14.67
C ARG A 124 12.12 -12.65 -16.04
N THR A 125 12.65 -13.24 -17.11
CA THR A 125 12.49 -12.71 -18.48
C THR A 125 11.03 -12.63 -18.93
N VAL A 126 10.14 -13.42 -18.32
CA VAL A 126 8.69 -13.35 -18.57
C VAL A 126 8.06 -12.26 -17.74
N LEU A 127 8.43 -12.19 -16.47
CA LEU A 127 7.94 -11.17 -15.54
C LEU A 127 8.38 -9.76 -15.97
N ASP A 128 9.55 -9.65 -16.60
CA ASP A 128 10.11 -8.39 -17.11
C ASP A 128 9.68 -8.09 -18.55
N GLU A 129 8.85 -8.94 -19.15
CA GLU A 129 8.32 -8.80 -20.52
C GLU A 129 9.38 -8.88 -21.64
N ASP A 130 10.60 -9.33 -21.33
CA ASP A 130 11.66 -9.59 -22.31
C ASP A 130 11.31 -10.73 -23.27
N ARG A 131 10.39 -11.61 -22.86
CA ARG A 131 9.78 -12.64 -23.72
C ARG A 131 8.32 -12.87 -23.37
N PRO A 132 7.48 -13.29 -24.32
CA PRO A 132 6.12 -13.71 -24.01
C PRO A 132 6.11 -14.96 -23.11
N PRO A 133 5.11 -15.09 -22.22
CA PRO A 133 4.90 -16.30 -21.43
C PRO A 133 4.46 -17.46 -22.32
N HIS A 134 5.04 -18.64 -22.12
CA HIS A 134 4.55 -19.89 -22.72
C HIS A 134 3.13 -20.21 -22.18
N PRO A 135 2.23 -20.88 -22.93
CA PRO A 135 0.87 -21.18 -22.46
C PRO A 135 0.79 -21.84 -21.06
N ARG A 136 1.75 -22.72 -20.74
CA ARG A 136 1.86 -23.33 -19.41
C ARG A 136 2.22 -22.33 -18.31
N GLU A 137 3.14 -21.41 -18.59
CA GLU A 137 3.52 -20.32 -17.68
C GLU A 137 2.34 -19.37 -17.47
N ARG A 138 1.62 -19.02 -18.54
CA ARG A 138 0.39 -18.19 -18.46
C ARG A 138 -0.65 -18.80 -17.52
N LEU A 139 -0.93 -20.10 -17.66
CA LEU A 139 -1.88 -20.80 -16.81
C LEU A 139 -1.39 -20.82 -15.35
N ALA A 140 -0.12 -21.15 -15.14
CA ALA A 140 0.48 -21.20 -13.80
C ALA A 140 0.42 -19.83 -13.09
N PHE A 141 0.72 -18.75 -13.82
CA PHE A 141 0.63 -17.38 -13.31
C PHE A 141 -0.78 -16.93 -13.02
N ALA A 142 -1.76 -17.30 -13.85
CA ALA A 142 -3.16 -17.00 -13.57
C ALA A 142 -3.63 -17.68 -12.27
N LEU A 143 -3.23 -18.94 -12.05
CA LEU A 143 -3.58 -19.69 -10.83
C LEU A 143 -2.89 -19.12 -9.58
N ASP A 144 -1.64 -18.70 -9.71
CA ASP A 144 -0.84 -18.14 -8.61
C ASP A 144 -1.02 -16.62 -8.41
N GLN A 145 -1.90 -16.00 -9.20
CA GLN A 145 -2.17 -14.55 -9.18
C GLN A 145 -0.91 -13.69 -9.38
N VAL A 146 -0.02 -14.15 -10.26
CA VAL A 146 1.18 -13.39 -10.66
C VAL A 146 0.78 -12.42 -11.77
N PRO A 147 0.92 -11.11 -11.57
CA PRO A 147 0.54 -10.14 -12.56
C PRO A 147 1.50 -10.17 -13.74
N LEU A 148 0.93 -10.24 -14.94
CA LEU A 148 1.61 -10.02 -16.22
C LEU A 148 1.01 -8.78 -16.86
N GLY A 149 1.82 -8.00 -17.58
CA GLY A 149 1.35 -6.74 -18.13
C GLY A 149 1.38 -5.60 -17.13
N ILE A 150 0.79 -4.49 -17.60
CA ILE A 150 0.63 -3.26 -16.83
C ILE A 150 -0.49 -3.45 -15.81
N GLN A 151 -0.16 -3.17 -14.55
CA GLN A 151 -1.15 -3.03 -13.48
C GLN A 151 -1.44 -1.54 -13.27
N VAL A 152 -2.71 -1.19 -13.12
CA VAL A 152 -3.15 0.14 -12.72
C VAL A 152 -4.07 0.01 -11.51
N LYS A 153 -3.73 0.73 -10.43
CA LYS A 153 -4.55 0.89 -9.23
C LYS A 153 -4.90 2.37 -9.08
N LEU A 154 -6.18 2.65 -8.92
CA LEU A 154 -6.71 4.00 -8.85
C LEU A 154 -7.30 4.21 -7.46
N MET A 155 -6.87 5.27 -6.77
CA MET A 155 -7.45 5.67 -5.48
C MET A 155 -8.48 6.77 -5.73
N GLU A 156 -9.77 6.40 -5.72
CA GLU A 156 -10.89 7.33 -5.97
C GLU A 156 -10.95 8.45 -4.92
N ARG A 157 -11.35 9.64 -5.36
CA ARG A 157 -11.58 10.80 -4.50
C ARG A 157 -13.03 10.77 -4.02
N ASP A 158 -13.33 9.97 -3.01
CA ASP A 158 -14.70 9.92 -2.51
C ASP A 158 -15.02 11.01 -1.49
N ALA A 159 -16.30 11.40 -1.45
CA ALA A 159 -16.92 12.08 -0.30
C ALA A 159 -17.34 11.10 0.81
N ASP A 160 -17.47 9.79 0.53
CA ASP A 160 -17.98 8.77 1.48
C ASP A 160 -17.37 7.34 1.36
N GLY A 161 -16.31 7.12 0.58
CA GLY A 161 -15.55 5.86 0.53
C GLY A 161 -16.39 4.60 0.24
N ALA A 162 -17.24 4.62 -0.79
CA ALA A 162 -18.17 3.52 -1.04
C ALA A 162 -17.45 2.27 -1.56
N ILE A 163 -17.37 1.23 -0.71
CA ILE A 163 -16.69 -0.03 -0.99
C ILE A 163 -17.36 -0.77 -2.16
N GLN A 164 -16.67 -0.88 -3.30
CA GLN A 164 -17.04 -1.79 -4.38
C GLN A 164 -16.46 -3.19 -4.14
N SER A 165 -17.27 -4.14 -3.66
CA SER A 165 -16.96 -5.58 -3.49
C SER A 165 -15.98 -5.98 -2.37
N GLY A 166 -16.20 -7.16 -1.77
CA GLY A 166 -15.47 -7.62 -0.59
C GLY A 166 -13.97 -7.93 -0.79
N SER A 167 -13.56 -8.35 -1.98
CA SER A 167 -12.14 -8.62 -2.28
C SER A 167 -11.33 -7.33 -2.50
N VAL A 168 -11.94 -6.32 -3.12
CA VAL A 168 -11.36 -4.96 -3.19
C VAL A 168 -11.23 -4.40 -1.77
N ALA A 169 -12.24 -4.58 -0.93
CA ALA A 169 -12.21 -4.11 0.46
C ALA A 169 -11.02 -4.68 1.27
N GLU A 170 -10.70 -5.97 1.10
CA GLU A 170 -9.54 -6.58 1.78
C GLU A 170 -8.21 -6.04 1.23
N ALA A 171 -8.08 -5.91 -0.09
CA ALA A 171 -6.87 -5.38 -0.72
C ALA A 171 -6.57 -3.95 -0.26
N GLU A 172 -7.59 -3.07 -0.28
CA GLU A 172 -7.50 -1.69 0.21
C GLU A 172 -7.16 -1.65 1.71
N TRP A 173 -7.81 -2.50 2.52
CA TRP A 173 -7.51 -2.59 3.94
C TRP A 173 -6.05 -3.00 4.21
N ARG A 174 -5.51 -3.93 3.41
CA ARG A 174 -4.09 -4.35 3.52
C ARG A 174 -3.15 -3.25 3.06
N ALA A 175 -3.48 -2.52 2.01
CA ALA A 175 -2.73 -1.37 1.54
C ALA A 175 -2.68 -0.28 2.62
N ASP A 176 -3.82 0.11 3.19
CA ASP A 176 -3.91 1.03 4.32
C ASP A 176 -3.12 0.54 5.53
N ARG A 177 -3.26 -0.73 5.90
CA ARG A 177 -2.55 -1.30 7.05
C ARG A 177 -1.03 -1.23 6.88
N LEU A 178 -0.53 -1.50 5.68
CA LEU A 178 0.90 -1.36 5.35
C LEU A 178 1.31 0.11 5.28
N ALA A 179 0.49 1.00 4.70
CA ALA A 179 0.75 2.44 4.69
C ALA A 179 0.90 3.01 6.10
N PHE A 180 0.02 2.61 7.03
CA PHE A 180 0.14 2.96 8.44
C PHE A 180 1.42 2.40 9.06
N GLU A 181 1.78 1.15 8.79
CA GLU A 181 3.03 0.57 9.31
C GLU A 181 4.27 1.30 8.77
N LEU A 182 4.24 1.75 7.52
CA LEU A 182 5.32 2.52 6.90
C LEU A 182 5.41 3.94 7.47
N LEU A 183 4.30 4.62 7.74
CA LEU A 183 4.29 6.02 8.21
C LEU A 183 4.37 6.15 9.74
N ALA A 184 3.71 5.24 10.44
CA ALA A 184 3.46 5.28 11.88
C ALA A 184 3.50 3.85 12.43
N PRO A 185 4.69 3.21 12.50
CA PRO A 185 4.84 1.82 12.96
C PRO A 185 4.05 1.53 14.24
N ALA A 186 3.37 0.38 14.28
CA ALA A 186 2.42 0.10 15.36
C ALA A 186 3.08 0.00 16.73
N ASP A 187 4.34 -0.43 16.78
CA ASP A 187 5.17 -0.46 17.99
C ASP A 187 5.47 0.93 18.56
N ILE A 188 5.51 1.96 17.72
CA ILE A 188 5.69 3.37 18.11
C ILE A 188 4.33 4.05 18.37
N ALA A 189 3.30 3.73 17.57
CA ALA A 189 1.99 4.36 17.66
C ALA A 189 1.13 3.84 18.83
N SER A 190 1.18 2.53 19.14
CA SER A 190 0.39 1.93 20.22
C SER A 190 0.71 2.50 21.61
N PRO A 191 1.98 2.69 22.03
CA PRO A 191 2.31 3.29 23.32
C PRO A 191 1.70 4.66 23.52
N LEU A 192 1.67 5.49 22.47
CA LEU A 192 1.04 6.81 22.54
C LEU A 192 -0.41 6.66 22.99
N LEU A 193 -1.19 5.76 22.39
CA LEU A 193 -2.61 5.60 22.75
C LEU A 193 -2.86 5.12 24.20
N LYS A 194 -1.86 4.59 24.90
CA LYS A 194 -1.99 4.13 26.29
C LYS A 194 -1.74 5.22 27.32
N GLU A 195 -0.95 6.23 26.95
CA GLU A 195 -0.68 7.37 27.81
C GLU A 195 -1.96 8.18 28.03
N ARG A 196 -2.25 8.52 29.29
CA ARG A 196 -3.36 9.40 29.64
C ARG A 196 -3.06 10.79 29.08
N HIS A 197 -3.95 11.28 28.23
CA HIS A 197 -3.82 12.56 27.57
C HIS A 197 -5.20 13.16 27.35
N ASP A 198 -5.29 14.49 27.38
CA ASP A 198 -6.56 15.20 27.19
C ASP A 198 -7.01 15.15 25.71
N ASP A 199 -6.05 15.25 24.77
CA ASP A 199 -6.34 15.11 23.35
C ASP A 199 -6.80 13.69 22.95
N PRO A 200 -7.85 13.57 22.11
CA PRO A 200 -8.23 12.32 21.48
C PRO A 200 -7.07 11.66 20.73
N GLY A 201 -7.02 10.32 20.78
CA GLY A 201 -5.91 9.54 20.18
C GLY A 201 -5.67 9.81 18.70
N ASP A 202 -6.72 10.11 17.93
CA ASP A 202 -6.61 10.46 16.52
C ASP A 202 -6.02 11.87 16.30
N VAL A 203 -6.15 12.83 17.25
CA VAL A 203 -5.37 14.09 17.22
C VAL A 203 -3.91 13.76 17.37
N ARG A 204 -3.60 12.92 18.35
CA ARG A 204 -2.23 12.62 18.74
C ARG A 204 -1.50 11.90 17.64
N LEU A 205 -2.13 10.89 17.02
CA LEU A 205 -1.55 10.21 15.85
C LEU A 205 -1.42 11.14 14.65
N ALA A 206 -2.44 11.96 14.36
CA ALA A 206 -2.38 12.92 13.26
C ALA A 206 -1.23 13.92 13.42
N GLY A 207 -1.11 14.55 14.59
CA GLY A 207 -0.07 15.52 14.90
C GLY A 207 1.34 14.91 14.94
N ARG A 208 1.49 13.72 15.55
CA ARG A 208 2.80 13.07 15.67
C ARG A 208 3.34 12.55 14.35
N PHE A 209 2.49 11.92 13.55
CA PHE A 209 2.89 11.20 12.34
C PHE A 209 2.60 11.95 11.04
N GLY A 210 1.91 13.10 11.11
CA GLY A 210 1.48 13.87 9.95
C GLY A 210 0.46 13.12 9.10
N LEU A 211 -0.47 12.42 9.76
CA LEU A 211 -1.56 11.68 9.12
C LEU A 211 -2.80 12.57 8.98
N PRO A 212 -3.60 12.40 7.90
CA PRO A 212 -4.89 13.03 7.84
C PRO A 212 -5.80 12.53 8.95
N ARG A 213 -6.64 13.42 9.48
CA ARG A 213 -7.42 13.12 10.67
C ARG A 213 -8.35 11.91 10.51
N ILE A 214 -8.96 11.76 9.34
CA ILE A 214 -9.83 10.62 9.03
C ILE A 214 -9.07 9.28 9.06
N HIS A 215 -7.86 9.26 8.48
CA HIS A 215 -6.99 8.09 8.47
C HIS A 215 -6.44 7.79 9.86
N ALA A 216 -6.04 8.81 10.63
CA ALA A 216 -5.63 8.66 12.02
C ALA A 216 -6.73 8.01 12.87
N ARG A 217 -8.00 8.41 12.69
CA ARG A 217 -9.16 7.81 13.38
C ARG A 217 -9.37 6.34 13.01
N THR A 218 -9.19 5.99 11.74
CA THR A 218 -9.20 4.58 11.29
C THR A 218 -8.05 3.79 11.92
N TYR A 219 -6.86 4.38 11.99
CA TYR A 219 -5.70 3.71 12.57
C TYR A 219 -5.85 3.46 14.08
N VAL A 220 -6.39 4.42 14.83
CA VAL A 220 -6.74 4.22 16.25
C VAL A 220 -7.64 2.99 16.42
N ARG A 221 -8.69 2.87 15.59
CA ARG A 221 -9.61 1.72 15.65
C ARG A 221 -8.89 0.40 15.37
N MET A 222 -7.97 0.37 14.41
CA MET A 222 -7.16 -0.81 14.09
C MET A 222 -6.26 -1.22 15.26
N LEU A 223 -5.52 -0.26 15.86
CA LEU A 223 -4.62 -0.51 16.97
C LEU A 223 -5.37 -1.00 18.22
N THR A 224 -6.46 -0.35 18.59
CA THR A 224 -7.27 -0.75 19.76
C THR A 224 -7.90 -2.13 19.57
N ARG A 225 -8.40 -2.46 18.37
CA ARG A 225 -8.95 -3.80 18.08
C ARG A 225 -7.87 -4.89 18.23
N ARG A 226 -6.66 -4.62 17.72
CA ARG A 226 -5.51 -5.54 17.82
C ARG A 226 -5.13 -5.81 19.27
N GLU A 227 -5.10 -4.78 20.11
CA GLU A 227 -4.77 -4.93 21.53
C GLU A 227 -5.82 -5.75 22.26
N ARG A 228 -7.12 -5.49 22.03
CA ARG A 228 -8.20 -6.30 22.61
C ARG A 228 -8.04 -7.78 22.28
N LEU A 229 -7.80 -8.10 21.00
CA LEU A 229 -7.60 -9.49 20.55
C LEU A 229 -6.36 -10.14 21.18
N ARG A 230 -5.29 -9.39 21.44
CA ARG A 230 -4.11 -9.89 22.17
C ARG A 230 -4.44 -10.16 23.64
N SER A 231 -5.20 -9.27 24.29
CA SER A 231 -5.60 -9.46 25.68
C SER A 231 -6.49 -10.69 25.86
N TYR A 232 -7.50 -10.89 25.00
CA TYR A 232 -8.33 -12.09 25.03
C TYR A 232 -7.53 -13.38 24.78
N SER A 233 -6.67 -13.38 23.75
CA SER A 233 -5.80 -14.54 23.47
C SER A 233 -4.83 -14.88 24.61
N THR A 234 -4.51 -13.93 25.49
CA THR A 234 -3.62 -14.17 26.65
C THR A 234 -4.41 -14.76 27.82
N VAL A 235 -5.65 -14.27 28.04
CA VAL A 235 -6.54 -14.77 29.09
C VAL A 235 -7.01 -16.19 28.78
N ASP A 236 -7.32 -16.51 27.52
CA ASP A 236 -7.72 -17.86 27.12
C ASP A 236 -6.57 -18.88 27.24
N PHE A 237 -5.32 -18.47 26.99
CA PHE A 237 -4.14 -19.34 27.16
C PHE A 237 -3.79 -19.61 28.64
N LEU A 238 -4.17 -18.72 29.55
CA LEU A 238 -3.96 -18.86 30.99
C LEU A 238 -5.17 -19.49 31.70
N GLY A 239 -6.33 -19.57 31.04
CA GLY A 239 -7.57 -20.14 31.57
C GLY A 239 -7.70 -21.66 31.47
N ASP A 240 -6.83 -22.33 30.69
CA ASP A 240 -6.89 -23.78 30.44
C ASP A 240 -5.87 -24.60 31.28
N ALA A 241 -5.14 -23.94 32.19
CA ALA A 241 -4.20 -24.58 33.12
C ALA A 241 -4.78 -24.84 34.52
N GLY A 242 -6.11 -24.85 34.64
CA GLY A 242 -6.77 -24.97 35.94
C GLY A 242 -8.20 -25.50 35.85
N ARG A 243 -8.35 -26.77 35.44
CA ARG A 243 -9.41 -27.69 35.92
C ARG A 243 -8.93 -29.13 35.83
#